data_AF-A0A518AWJ6-F1
#
_entry.id   AF-A0A518AWJ6-F1
#
_cell.length_a   1.000
_cell.length_b   1.000
_cell.length_c   1.000
_cell.angle_alpha   90.00
_cell.angle_beta   90.00
_cell.angle_gamma   90.00
#
_symmetry.space_group_name_H-M   'P 1'
#
loop_
_entity.id
_entity.type
_entity.pdbx_description
1 polymer ?
#
loop_
_entity_poly.entity_id
_entity_poly.type
_entity_poly.pdbx_seq_one_letter_code
_entity_poly.pdbx_strand_id
1 'polypeptide(L)'
;MLEVGIGLKKGDLYLSGSGEMRLSGERFSGYSGDLVNGINHTIAGHGDLSNSGGALINQGLIHADTGLLDLSTALRQEGTVRASGQGKIVMSGFKWSFENRGRIVVGGQGIEVSEPIYNLAGGEIFVESDLTAFVSNHPGGFVYGAGTISGLWGNHSGLACENAGVLAPGESIGNLTLSGRYVQTAEGTLQIEVAGFAADLHDQLLFSHISSASYDNLAQLAGTLEFVFADELVVQAGDQIEFLRSNVDTRIARITGQFDAIVGLPELEDGLVWRMLYEPTTVSALVTYAGDFNADGLVDLADYTLWRDQLGTTNLSPYTGSDSDGNRTVDQQDYLIWREQFGLHLAPPPESVAIPEPASAVMLLLGLLAMSRCGGRMR
;
A
#
# COMPACT_ATOMS: atom_id res chain seq x y z
N MET A 1 31.76 -16.32 -23.24
CA MET A 1 31.37 -15.01 -23.76
C MET A 1 31.37 -15.02 -25.28
N LEU A 2 30.31 -15.59 -25.87
CA LEU A 2 30.03 -15.43 -27.28
C LEU A 2 29.26 -14.10 -27.44
N GLU A 3 29.92 -13.03 -27.88
CA GLU A 3 29.28 -11.74 -28.12
C GLU A 3 28.69 -11.72 -29.53
N VAL A 4 27.37 -11.54 -29.65
CA VAL A 4 26.74 -11.23 -30.94
C VAL A 4 26.81 -9.72 -31.13
N GLY A 5 27.98 -9.24 -31.58
CA GLY A 5 28.20 -7.85 -31.91
C GLY A 5 27.66 -7.53 -33.30
N ILE A 6 26.56 -6.78 -33.39
CA ILE A 6 26.17 -6.20 -34.68
C ILE A 6 27.08 -5.00 -34.91
N GLY A 7 28.09 -5.13 -35.79
CA GLY A 7 29.06 -4.08 -36.11
C GLY A 7 28.49 -2.87 -36.88
N LEU A 8 27.30 -2.37 -36.50
CA LEU A 8 26.68 -1.18 -37.06
C LEU A 8 27.45 0.06 -36.56
N LYS A 9 28.36 0.52 -37.42
CA LYS A 9 29.27 1.64 -37.10
C LYS A 9 28.55 2.97 -36.85
N LYS A 10 27.30 3.16 -37.33
CA LYS A 10 26.40 4.29 -37.06
C LYS A 10 24.94 3.91 -37.36
N GLY A 11 24.00 4.27 -36.49
CA GLY A 11 22.54 4.25 -36.76
C GLY A 11 21.71 3.46 -35.75
N ASP A 12 20.42 3.75 -35.74
CA ASP A 12 19.42 3.09 -34.89
C ASP A 12 19.08 1.69 -35.44
N LEU A 13 18.81 0.74 -34.55
CA LEU A 13 18.35 -0.61 -34.88
C LEU A 13 16.84 -0.70 -34.60
N TYR A 14 16.04 -0.94 -35.64
CA TYR A 14 14.59 -1.08 -35.50
C TYR A 14 14.17 -2.55 -35.60
N LEU A 15 13.59 -3.07 -34.51
CA LEU A 15 12.86 -4.34 -34.51
C LEU A 15 11.40 -4.03 -34.89
N SER A 16 11.08 -4.20 -36.18
CA SER A 16 9.78 -3.83 -36.76
C SER A 16 8.98 -5.05 -37.21
N GLY A 17 7.69 -4.85 -37.47
CA GLY A 17 6.75 -5.95 -37.77
C GLY A 17 6.33 -6.72 -36.51
N SER A 18 5.78 -7.91 -36.71
CA SER A 18 5.44 -8.85 -35.64
C SER A 18 6.48 -9.95 -35.54
N GLY A 19 7.13 -10.12 -34.40
CA GLY A 19 8.18 -11.11 -34.22
C GLY A 19 8.73 -11.16 -32.80
N GLU A 20 9.62 -12.12 -32.56
CA GLU A 20 10.33 -12.29 -31.28
C GLU A 20 11.83 -12.35 -31.53
N MET A 21 12.58 -11.53 -30.81
CA MET A 21 14.01 -11.68 -30.59
C MET A 21 14.20 -12.36 -29.23
N ARG A 22 14.63 -13.61 -29.23
CA ARG A 22 14.85 -14.36 -28.00
C ARG A 22 16.34 -14.41 -27.64
N LEU A 23 16.68 -13.85 -26.48
CA LEU A 23 17.98 -13.96 -25.84
C LEU A 23 18.04 -15.28 -25.05
N SER A 24 19.14 -16.00 -25.20
CA SER A 24 19.33 -17.32 -24.57
C SER A 24 20.71 -17.47 -23.93
N GLY A 25 21.24 -16.39 -23.35
CA GLY A 25 22.54 -16.43 -22.69
C GLY A 25 23.33 -15.13 -22.73
N GLU A 26 24.35 -15.08 -23.58
CA GLU A 26 25.41 -14.06 -23.53
C GLU A 26 24.93 -12.64 -23.95
N ARG A 27 25.87 -11.70 -24.02
CA ARG A 27 25.63 -10.28 -24.30
C ARG A 27 25.27 -9.98 -25.77
N PHE A 28 24.22 -9.19 -25.97
CA PHE A 28 23.89 -8.49 -27.21
C PHE A 28 24.27 -7.01 -27.08
N SER A 29 25.20 -6.58 -27.93
CA SER A 29 25.83 -5.25 -27.88
C SER A 29 26.33 -4.82 -29.26
N GLY A 30 26.95 -3.63 -29.33
CA GLY A 30 27.71 -3.20 -30.51
C GLY A 30 26.94 -2.32 -31.51
N TYR A 31 25.66 -2.04 -31.26
CA TYR A 31 24.94 -0.98 -31.95
C TYR A 31 25.33 0.39 -31.38
N SER A 32 25.21 1.46 -32.18
CA SER A 32 25.71 2.80 -31.81
C SER A 32 24.62 3.87 -31.71
N GLY A 33 23.44 3.64 -32.29
CA GLY A 33 22.24 4.46 -32.08
C GLY A 33 21.26 3.81 -31.11
N ASP A 34 19.99 4.21 -31.19
CA ASP A 34 18.91 3.65 -30.37
C ASP A 34 18.52 2.25 -30.86
N LEU A 35 18.12 1.36 -29.93
CA LEU A 35 17.42 0.12 -30.25
C LEU A 35 15.92 0.36 -30.05
N VAL A 36 15.13 0.24 -31.10
CA VAL A 36 13.68 0.41 -31.04
C VAL A 36 13.02 -0.96 -31.11
N ASN A 37 12.39 -1.39 -30.01
CA ASN A 37 11.50 -2.54 -29.99
C ASN A 37 10.08 -2.09 -30.38
N GLY A 38 9.69 -2.30 -31.63
CA GLY A 38 8.43 -1.81 -32.18
C GLY A 38 7.19 -2.43 -31.53
N ILE A 39 6.04 -1.77 -31.69
CA ILE A 39 4.78 -2.06 -30.96
C ILE A 39 4.29 -3.52 -30.98
N ASN A 40 4.58 -4.27 -32.04
CA ASN A 40 4.15 -5.67 -32.21
C ASN A 40 5.31 -6.68 -32.05
N HIS A 41 6.46 -6.22 -31.55
CA HIS A 41 7.66 -7.03 -31.42
C HIS A 41 7.97 -7.35 -29.95
N THR A 42 8.54 -8.52 -29.73
CA THR A 42 8.93 -9.01 -28.40
C THR A 42 10.44 -9.21 -28.32
N ILE A 43 11.08 -8.69 -27.27
CA ILE A 43 12.40 -9.14 -26.83
C ILE A 43 12.18 -10.04 -25.61
N ALA A 44 12.62 -11.30 -25.67
CA ALA A 44 12.34 -12.28 -24.61
C ALA A 44 13.57 -13.06 -24.16
N GLY A 45 13.46 -13.72 -23.00
CA GLY A 45 14.45 -14.67 -22.50
C GLY A 45 15.44 -14.08 -21.49
N HIS A 46 16.71 -14.45 -21.59
CA HIS A 46 17.75 -14.08 -20.62
C HIS A 46 19.06 -13.70 -21.31
N GLY A 47 19.82 -12.82 -20.66
CA GLY A 47 21.13 -12.36 -21.08
C GLY A 47 21.36 -10.88 -20.80
N ASP A 48 22.38 -10.31 -21.43
CA ASP A 48 22.72 -8.89 -21.32
C ASP A 48 22.34 -8.17 -22.61
N LEU A 49 21.44 -7.19 -22.53
CA LEU A 49 21.13 -6.26 -23.59
C LEU A 49 21.73 -4.90 -23.24
N SER A 50 22.91 -4.60 -23.78
CA SER A 50 23.65 -3.39 -23.43
C SER A 50 24.09 -2.55 -24.60
N ASN A 51 24.00 -1.25 -24.40
CA ASN A 51 24.45 -0.26 -25.35
C ASN A 51 24.87 1.02 -24.64
N SER A 52 26.08 1.46 -24.97
CA SER A 52 26.67 2.71 -24.48
C SER A 52 26.46 3.90 -25.42
N GLY A 53 25.99 3.67 -26.66
CA GLY A 53 25.85 4.68 -27.70
C GLY A 53 24.46 5.33 -27.85
N GLY A 54 23.40 4.67 -27.39
CA GLY A 54 22.00 5.11 -27.50
C GLY A 54 21.08 4.41 -26.51
N ALA A 55 19.79 4.72 -26.56
CA ALA A 55 18.75 4.18 -25.67
C ALA A 55 18.07 2.93 -26.24
N LEU A 56 17.45 2.13 -25.36
CA LEU A 56 16.41 1.19 -25.72
C LEU A 56 15.05 1.90 -25.63
N ILE A 57 14.40 2.06 -26.78
CA ILE A 57 13.03 2.55 -26.89
C ILE A 57 12.12 1.34 -27.03
N ASN A 58 11.36 1.04 -26.00
CA ASN A 58 10.45 -0.09 -26.01
C ASN A 58 9.02 0.37 -26.23
N GLN A 59 8.44 0.00 -27.37
CA GLN A 59 7.04 0.20 -27.72
C GLN A 59 6.27 -1.13 -27.72
N GLY A 60 6.98 -2.26 -27.88
CA GLY A 60 6.44 -3.61 -27.81
C GLY A 60 6.60 -4.24 -26.43
N LEU A 61 6.93 -5.53 -26.39
CA LEU A 61 7.12 -6.29 -25.16
C LEU A 61 8.60 -6.60 -24.91
N ILE A 62 9.09 -6.36 -23.70
CA ILE A 62 10.31 -6.96 -23.16
C ILE A 62 9.90 -7.93 -22.06
N HIS A 63 10.29 -9.20 -22.16
CA HIS A 63 9.81 -10.26 -21.28
C HIS A 63 10.93 -11.19 -20.80
N ALA A 64 11.24 -11.13 -19.51
CA ALA A 64 12.04 -12.16 -18.85
C ALA A 64 11.12 -13.23 -18.27
N ASP A 65 11.08 -14.41 -18.91
CA ASP A 65 10.34 -15.60 -18.46
C ASP A 65 11.23 -16.62 -17.74
N THR A 66 12.55 -16.52 -17.94
CA THR A 66 13.57 -17.37 -17.35
C THR A 66 14.84 -16.57 -17.11
N GLY A 67 15.65 -16.96 -16.13
CA GLY A 67 17.00 -16.42 -15.93
C GLY A 67 17.04 -14.90 -15.67
N LEU A 68 18.22 -14.31 -15.82
CA LEU A 68 18.42 -12.88 -15.66
C LEU A 68 18.46 -12.19 -17.03
N LEU A 69 17.62 -11.19 -17.22
CA LEU A 69 17.71 -10.22 -18.31
C LEU A 69 18.25 -8.90 -17.77
N ASP A 70 19.52 -8.62 -18.06
CA ASP A 70 20.17 -7.35 -17.72
C ASP A 70 19.97 -6.38 -18.89
N LEU A 71 19.24 -5.29 -18.65
CA LEU A 71 19.00 -4.23 -19.63
C LEU A 71 19.98 -3.10 -19.36
N SER A 72 21.25 -3.30 -19.65
CA SER A 72 22.33 -2.33 -19.45
C SER A 72 22.38 -1.24 -20.55
N THR A 73 21.24 -0.58 -20.81
CA THR A 73 21.13 0.67 -21.60
C THR A 73 20.00 1.61 -21.11
N ALA A 74 20.09 2.91 -21.41
CA ALA A 74 19.04 3.88 -21.03
C ALA A 74 17.68 3.44 -21.60
N LEU A 75 16.62 3.60 -20.81
CA LEU A 75 15.32 3.04 -21.16
C LEU A 75 14.25 4.10 -21.29
N ARG A 76 13.58 4.10 -22.46
CA ARG A 76 12.32 4.79 -22.65
C ARG A 76 11.23 3.75 -22.85
N GLN A 77 10.31 3.67 -21.89
CA GLN A 77 9.28 2.64 -21.87
C GLN A 77 7.93 3.22 -22.28
N GLU A 78 7.42 2.77 -23.44
CA GLU A 78 6.11 3.11 -23.99
C GLU A 78 5.24 1.85 -24.18
N GLY A 79 5.87 0.67 -24.27
CA GLY A 79 5.23 -0.63 -24.37
C GLY A 79 5.11 -1.34 -23.02
N THR A 80 5.46 -2.62 -22.96
CA THR A 80 5.45 -3.42 -21.72
C THR A 80 6.84 -3.97 -21.38
N VAL A 81 7.21 -3.91 -20.12
CA VAL A 81 8.29 -4.72 -19.52
C VAL A 81 7.67 -5.69 -18.54
N ARG A 82 8.06 -6.97 -18.62
CA ARG A 82 7.52 -8.01 -17.75
C ARG A 82 8.58 -8.96 -17.25
N ALA A 83 8.64 -9.17 -15.94
CA ALA A 83 9.26 -10.34 -15.34
C ALA A 83 8.17 -11.36 -14.95
N SER A 84 8.43 -12.66 -15.13
CA SER A 84 7.48 -13.72 -14.75
C SER A 84 8.19 -15.06 -14.57
N GLY A 85 7.54 -16.02 -13.91
CA GLY A 85 8.11 -17.37 -13.76
C GLY A 85 9.44 -17.35 -13.02
N GLN A 86 10.51 -17.76 -13.70
CA GLN A 86 11.88 -17.72 -13.14
C GLN A 86 12.70 -16.54 -13.67
N GLY A 87 12.07 -15.64 -14.43
CA GLY A 87 12.70 -14.45 -14.98
C GLY A 87 12.91 -13.36 -13.94
N LYS A 88 14.07 -12.73 -13.99
CA LYS A 88 14.43 -11.50 -13.28
C LYS A 88 14.87 -10.45 -14.29
N ILE A 89 14.48 -9.19 -14.09
CA ILE A 89 15.02 -8.07 -14.87
C ILE A 89 15.89 -7.21 -13.97
N VAL A 90 17.09 -6.87 -14.44
CA VAL A 90 17.93 -5.86 -13.80
C VAL A 90 18.17 -4.74 -14.79
N MET A 91 18.01 -3.52 -14.34
CA MET A 91 18.23 -2.30 -15.12
C MET A 91 19.29 -1.49 -14.37
N SER A 92 20.55 -1.62 -14.79
CA SER A 92 21.69 -1.01 -14.09
C SER A 92 22.64 -0.27 -15.03
N GLY A 93 23.22 0.84 -14.55
CA GLY A 93 24.35 1.48 -15.23
C GLY A 93 24.00 2.57 -16.26
N PHE A 94 22.83 3.20 -16.20
CA PHE A 94 22.49 4.37 -17.05
C PHE A 94 22.78 5.67 -16.35
N LYS A 95 23.18 6.69 -17.12
CA LYS A 95 23.38 8.07 -16.62
C LYS A 95 22.13 8.93 -16.76
N TRP A 96 21.00 8.33 -17.15
CA TRP A 96 19.77 9.03 -17.55
C TRP A 96 18.55 8.41 -16.88
N SER A 97 17.46 9.18 -16.79
CA SER A 97 16.19 8.79 -16.17
C SER A 97 15.56 7.58 -16.86
N PHE A 98 15.02 6.64 -16.08
CA PHE A 98 14.10 5.63 -16.58
C PHE A 98 12.70 6.24 -16.58
N GLU A 99 12.23 6.65 -17.77
CA GLU A 99 10.85 7.12 -17.96
C GLU A 99 9.92 5.97 -18.33
N ASN A 100 8.87 5.78 -17.53
CA ASN A 100 7.76 4.87 -17.85
C ASN A 100 6.51 5.64 -18.28
N ARG A 101 6.04 5.34 -19.49
CA ARG A 101 4.77 5.78 -20.09
C ARG A 101 3.93 4.60 -20.60
N GLY A 102 4.43 3.39 -20.41
CA GLY A 102 3.76 2.13 -20.75
C GLY A 102 3.50 1.33 -19.47
N ARG A 103 3.68 0.00 -19.53
CA ARG A 103 3.39 -0.89 -18.40
C ARG A 103 4.63 -1.65 -17.92
N ILE A 104 4.89 -1.63 -16.63
CA ILE A 104 5.87 -2.50 -15.97
C ILE A 104 5.10 -3.55 -15.17
N VAL A 105 5.38 -4.83 -15.40
CA VAL A 105 4.80 -5.96 -14.67
C VAL A 105 5.90 -6.66 -13.91
N VAL A 106 5.91 -6.49 -12.59
CA VAL A 106 6.89 -7.03 -11.66
C VAL A 106 6.39 -8.37 -11.14
N GLY A 107 6.66 -9.44 -11.87
CA GLY A 107 6.41 -10.81 -11.41
C GLY A 107 7.69 -11.64 -11.33
N GLY A 108 7.55 -12.97 -11.25
CA GLY A 108 8.68 -13.89 -11.33
C GLY A 108 9.66 -13.77 -10.16
N GLN A 109 10.93 -13.51 -10.46
CA GLN A 109 11.99 -13.27 -9.47
C GLN A 109 12.25 -11.76 -9.24
N GLY A 110 11.33 -10.90 -9.71
CA GLY A 110 11.36 -9.47 -9.47
C GLY A 110 12.04 -8.63 -10.54
N ILE A 111 12.03 -7.32 -10.31
CA ILE A 111 12.70 -6.30 -11.13
C ILE A 111 13.55 -5.42 -10.21
N GLU A 112 14.80 -5.18 -10.61
CA GLU A 112 15.69 -4.25 -9.91
C GLU A 112 16.10 -3.12 -10.84
N VAL A 113 15.94 -1.87 -10.38
CA VAL A 113 16.31 -0.67 -11.11
C VAL A 113 17.23 0.15 -10.21
N SER A 114 18.46 0.41 -10.66
CA SER A 114 19.44 1.13 -9.84
C SER A 114 19.22 2.64 -9.77
N GLU A 115 18.38 3.17 -10.67
CA GLU A 115 18.03 4.58 -10.79
C GLU A 115 16.52 4.77 -10.54
N PRO A 116 16.06 6.00 -10.27
CA PRO A 116 14.63 6.26 -10.09
C PRO A 116 13.81 5.88 -11.33
N ILE A 117 12.68 5.21 -11.11
CA ILE A 117 11.65 5.02 -12.12
C ILE A 117 10.75 6.26 -12.07
N TYR A 118 10.77 7.07 -13.12
CA TYR A 118 9.84 8.18 -13.30
C TYR A 118 8.60 7.63 -14.00
N ASN A 119 7.58 7.29 -13.22
CA ASN A 119 6.31 6.80 -13.75
C ASN A 119 5.43 8.00 -14.13
N LEU A 120 5.30 8.26 -15.42
CA LEU A 120 4.67 9.46 -15.96
C LEU A 120 3.20 9.20 -16.30
N ALA A 121 2.50 10.24 -16.78
CA ALA A 121 1.11 10.12 -17.23
C ALA A 121 0.92 8.98 -18.25
N GLY A 122 -0.02 8.07 -17.96
CA GLY A 122 -0.29 6.85 -18.73
C GLY A 122 0.64 5.67 -18.41
N GLY A 123 1.64 5.87 -17.56
CA GLY A 123 2.53 4.83 -17.06
C GLY A 123 1.89 4.01 -15.94
N GLU A 124 1.95 2.69 -16.07
CA GLU A 124 1.49 1.72 -15.08
C GLU A 124 2.67 0.91 -14.53
N ILE A 125 2.67 0.68 -13.21
CA ILE A 125 3.55 -0.29 -12.54
C ILE A 125 2.67 -1.25 -11.76
N PHE A 126 2.62 -2.50 -12.22
CA PHE A 126 1.93 -3.58 -11.54
C PHE A 126 2.93 -4.45 -10.78
N VAL A 127 2.79 -4.51 -9.45
CA VAL A 127 3.73 -5.15 -8.53
C VAL A 127 3.13 -6.43 -7.96
N GLU A 128 3.45 -7.58 -8.57
CA GLU A 128 3.03 -8.92 -8.09
C GLU A 128 4.11 -9.60 -7.23
N SER A 129 5.36 -9.13 -7.32
CA SER A 129 6.54 -9.69 -6.65
C SER A 129 7.45 -8.56 -6.16
N ASP A 130 8.76 -8.75 -6.14
CA ASP A 130 9.71 -7.80 -5.58
C ASP A 130 10.20 -6.79 -6.63
N LEU A 131 9.85 -5.51 -6.43
CA LEU A 131 10.43 -4.38 -7.13
C LEU A 131 11.48 -3.72 -6.23
N THR A 132 12.76 -3.74 -6.61
CA THR A 132 13.79 -2.94 -5.94
C THR A 132 14.05 -1.69 -6.77
N ALA A 133 13.49 -0.57 -6.35
CA ALA A 133 13.60 0.72 -7.04
C ALA A 133 13.22 1.88 -6.12
N PHE A 134 13.60 3.10 -6.51
CA PHE A 134 12.87 4.29 -6.09
C PHE A 134 11.82 4.59 -7.15
N VAL A 135 10.55 4.50 -6.81
CA VAL A 135 9.42 4.85 -7.68
C VAL A 135 9.02 6.31 -7.45
N SER A 136 9.25 7.16 -8.44
CA SER A 136 8.69 8.52 -8.49
C SER A 136 7.45 8.48 -9.37
N ASN A 137 6.27 8.37 -8.74
CA ASN A 137 4.99 8.31 -9.44
C ASN A 137 4.45 9.72 -9.67
N HIS A 138 4.49 10.20 -10.90
CA HIS A 138 4.03 11.54 -11.27
C HIS A 138 2.51 11.58 -11.50
N PRO A 139 1.91 12.78 -11.59
CA PRO A 139 0.51 12.93 -11.94
C PRO A 139 0.13 12.16 -13.21
N GLY A 140 -0.95 11.37 -13.10
CA GLY A 140 -1.45 10.48 -14.16
C GLY A 140 -0.72 9.14 -14.29
N GLY A 141 0.30 8.87 -13.47
CA GLY A 141 0.89 7.54 -13.32
C GLY A 141 0.12 6.68 -12.31
N PHE A 142 0.12 5.37 -12.51
CA PHE A 142 -0.57 4.40 -11.66
C PHE A 142 0.36 3.31 -11.16
N VAL A 143 0.37 3.07 -9.85
CA VAL A 143 1.12 1.99 -9.20
C VAL A 143 0.14 1.11 -8.43
N TYR A 144 0.14 -0.19 -8.70
CA TYR A 144 -0.77 -1.13 -8.04
C TYR A 144 -0.17 -2.52 -7.88
N GLY A 145 -0.86 -3.40 -7.14
CA GLY A 145 -0.49 -4.79 -6.95
C GLY A 145 -0.21 -5.18 -5.49
N ALA A 146 -0.05 -6.47 -5.24
CA ALA A 146 0.07 -7.05 -3.89
C ALA A 146 1.51 -7.51 -3.52
N GLY A 147 2.52 -7.00 -4.24
CA GLY A 147 3.93 -7.37 -4.04
C GLY A 147 4.67 -6.44 -3.07
N THR A 148 5.99 -6.34 -3.24
CA THR A 148 6.86 -5.50 -2.40
C THR A 148 7.62 -4.49 -3.25
N ILE A 149 7.62 -3.22 -2.84
CA ILE A 149 8.54 -2.19 -3.34
C ILE A 149 9.61 -1.93 -2.28
N SER A 150 10.85 -2.29 -2.59
CA SER A 150 12.02 -2.05 -1.76
C SER A 150 12.78 -0.83 -2.25
N GLY A 151 12.93 0.17 -1.39
CA GLY A 151 13.62 1.41 -1.72
C GLY A 151 15.12 1.23 -1.93
N LEU A 152 15.70 2.10 -2.76
CA LEU A 152 17.15 2.12 -2.99
C LEU A 152 17.87 2.79 -1.83
N TRP A 153 18.85 2.09 -1.27
CA TRP A 153 19.76 2.62 -0.26
C TRP A 153 20.87 3.46 -0.93
N GLY A 154 21.37 4.49 -0.24
CA GLY A 154 22.34 5.45 -0.80
C GLY A 154 21.72 6.82 -1.02
N ASN A 155 21.86 7.39 -2.22
CA ASN A 155 21.46 8.77 -2.53
C ASN A 155 19.96 9.06 -2.34
N HIS A 156 19.12 8.03 -2.33
CA HIS A 156 17.67 8.15 -2.15
C HIS A 156 17.21 7.86 -0.72
N SER A 157 18.14 7.62 0.21
CA SER A 157 17.84 7.43 1.64
C SER A 157 16.74 6.40 1.90
N GLY A 158 16.74 5.30 1.14
CA GLY A 158 15.76 4.22 1.29
C GLY A 158 14.33 4.59 0.92
N LEU A 159 14.11 5.63 0.11
CA LEU A 159 12.78 5.99 -0.41
C LEU A 159 12.31 4.92 -1.40
N ALA A 160 11.18 4.26 -1.07
CA ALA A 160 10.57 3.25 -1.92
C ALA A 160 9.65 3.90 -2.95
N CYS A 161 8.78 4.81 -2.50
CA CYS A 161 7.84 5.49 -3.38
C CYS A 161 7.59 6.94 -2.95
N GLU A 162 7.62 7.84 -3.92
CA GLU A 162 7.06 9.19 -3.86
C GLU A 162 5.85 9.22 -4.80
N ASN A 163 4.66 9.51 -4.26
CA ASN A 163 3.40 9.39 -4.97
C ASN A 163 2.74 10.76 -5.20
N ALA A 164 2.71 11.19 -6.45
CA ALA A 164 1.94 12.29 -7.00
C ALA A 164 0.90 11.84 -8.06
N GLY A 165 0.88 10.53 -8.38
CA GLY A 165 -0.16 9.89 -9.17
C GLY A 165 -1.14 9.12 -8.29
N VAL A 166 -1.61 7.97 -8.79
CA VAL A 166 -2.44 7.03 -8.00
C VAL A 166 -1.58 5.86 -7.54
N LEU A 167 -1.68 5.51 -6.26
CA LEU A 167 -1.17 4.26 -5.70
C LEU A 167 -2.35 3.48 -5.09
N ALA A 168 -2.55 2.24 -5.53
CA ALA A 168 -3.60 1.35 -5.06
C ALA A 168 -3.00 0.01 -4.61
N PRO A 169 -3.02 -0.36 -3.32
CA PRO A 169 -2.57 -1.68 -2.91
C PRO A 169 -3.46 -2.77 -3.55
N GLY A 170 -2.87 -3.85 -4.05
CA GLY A 170 -3.62 -4.98 -4.62
C GLY A 170 -3.98 -4.88 -6.12
N GLU A 171 -4.63 -5.94 -6.62
CA GLU A 171 -5.33 -6.00 -7.91
C GLU A 171 -6.76 -6.44 -7.56
N SER A 172 -7.61 -5.48 -7.15
CA SER A 172 -8.64 -5.69 -6.13
C SER A 172 -8.04 -5.78 -4.71
N ILE A 173 -8.81 -6.31 -3.76
CA ILE A 173 -8.42 -6.41 -2.35
C ILE A 173 -7.03 -7.04 -2.17
N GLY A 174 -6.09 -6.28 -1.61
CA GLY A 174 -4.75 -6.80 -1.37
C GLY A 174 -3.81 -5.91 -0.58
N ASN A 175 -2.61 -6.45 -0.35
CA ASN A 175 -1.58 -5.81 0.46
C ASN A 175 -0.38 -5.44 -0.39
N LEU A 176 -0.10 -4.15 -0.55
CA LEU A 176 1.18 -3.68 -1.10
C LEU A 176 2.15 -3.41 0.04
N THR A 177 3.35 -3.98 -0.04
CA THR A 177 4.37 -3.77 0.98
C THR A 177 5.43 -2.78 0.51
N LEU A 178 5.70 -1.74 1.32
CA LEU A 178 6.83 -0.83 1.14
C LEU A 178 7.94 -1.18 2.14
N SER A 179 9.06 -1.65 1.62
CA SER A 179 10.32 -1.80 2.36
C SER A 179 11.19 -0.56 2.12
N GLY A 180 10.76 0.56 2.67
CA GLY A 180 11.41 1.86 2.55
C GLY A 180 10.49 2.99 2.98
N ARG A 181 10.99 4.23 2.87
CA ARG A 181 10.16 5.42 3.15
C ARG A 181 9.10 5.61 2.07
N TYR A 182 8.01 6.25 2.46
CA TYR A 182 6.91 6.64 1.58
C TYR A 182 6.60 8.13 1.71
N VAL A 183 6.39 8.79 0.58
CA VAL A 183 5.93 10.17 0.54
C VAL A 183 4.70 10.24 -0.35
N GLN A 184 3.54 10.46 0.25
CA GLN A 184 2.36 10.92 -0.46
C GLN A 184 2.47 12.44 -0.62
N THR A 185 2.46 12.91 -1.86
CA THR A 185 2.49 14.35 -2.16
C THR A 185 1.08 14.93 -2.16
N ALA A 186 0.96 16.25 -2.18
CA ALA A 186 -0.33 16.94 -2.26
C ALA A 186 -1.12 16.66 -3.57
N GLU A 187 -0.45 16.23 -4.63
CA GLU A 187 -1.10 15.87 -5.91
C GLU A 187 -1.49 14.38 -5.96
N GLY A 188 -0.94 13.56 -5.06
CA GLY A 188 -1.13 12.12 -5.07
C GLY A 188 -2.47 11.68 -4.53
N THR A 189 -2.90 10.50 -4.97
CA THR A 189 -4.04 9.76 -4.42
C THR A 189 -3.58 8.38 -3.92
N LEU A 190 -3.91 8.06 -2.67
CA LEU A 190 -3.88 6.69 -2.15
C LEU A 190 -5.30 6.15 -2.29
N GLN A 191 -5.47 5.09 -3.07
CA GLN A 191 -6.77 4.45 -3.30
C GLN A 191 -6.85 3.16 -2.51
N ILE A 192 -7.95 2.95 -1.80
CA ILE A 192 -8.21 1.80 -0.92
C ILE A 192 -9.55 1.16 -1.32
N GLU A 193 -9.52 -0.04 -1.85
CA GLU A 193 -10.69 -0.86 -2.13
C GLU A 193 -11.19 -1.54 -0.84
N VAL A 194 -12.51 -1.60 -0.68
CA VAL A 194 -13.17 -2.08 0.56
C VAL A 194 -14.33 -2.99 0.19
N ALA A 195 -14.17 -4.29 0.41
CA ALA A 195 -15.21 -5.31 0.32
C ALA A 195 -15.77 -5.72 1.71
N GLY A 196 -15.16 -5.23 2.79
CA GLY A 196 -15.57 -5.48 4.17
C GLY A 196 -14.59 -4.87 5.17
N PHE A 197 -14.82 -5.11 6.46
CA PHE A 197 -14.07 -4.50 7.56
C PHE A 197 -13.04 -5.43 8.22
N ALA A 198 -13.00 -6.70 7.81
CA ALA A 198 -11.90 -7.59 8.17
C ALA A 198 -10.66 -7.23 7.35
N ALA A 199 -9.46 -7.38 7.94
CA ALA A 199 -8.21 -6.94 7.33
C ALA A 199 -7.89 -7.54 5.94
N ASP A 200 -8.49 -8.68 5.60
CA ASP A 200 -8.37 -9.35 4.31
C ASP A 200 -9.49 -8.99 3.32
N LEU A 201 -10.39 -8.08 3.69
CA LEU A 201 -11.50 -7.59 2.88
C LEU A 201 -11.34 -6.12 2.47
N HIS A 202 -10.20 -5.50 2.76
CA HIS A 202 -9.86 -4.16 2.27
C HIS A 202 -8.37 -4.05 1.96
N ASP A 203 -8.00 -3.07 1.16
CA ASP A 203 -6.62 -2.83 0.79
C ASP A 203 -5.77 -2.35 1.96
N GLN A 204 -4.53 -2.84 2.05
CA GLN A 204 -3.56 -2.36 3.02
C GLN A 204 -2.23 -1.97 2.37
N LEU A 205 -1.77 -0.76 2.68
CA LEU A 205 -0.39 -0.34 2.47
C LEU A 205 0.44 -0.66 3.72
N LEU A 206 1.29 -1.67 3.60
CA LEU A 206 2.10 -2.20 4.70
C LEU A 206 3.52 -1.67 4.65
N PHE A 207 4.12 -1.42 5.81
CA PHE A 207 5.54 -1.10 5.91
C PHE A 207 6.27 -2.20 6.68
N SER A 208 7.24 -2.85 6.05
CA SER A 208 7.90 -4.05 6.61
C SER A 208 9.30 -3.79 7.15
N HIS A 209 10.00 -2.74 6.70
CA HIS A 209 11.41 -2.58 7.02
C HIS A 209 11.95 -1.15 6.81
N ILE A 210 12.70 -0.66 7.79
CA ILE A 210 13.67 0.44 7.61
C ILE A 210 14.98 0.06 8.31
N SER A 211 16.04 -0.22 7.55
CA SER A 211 17.32 -0.71 8.10
C SER A 211 18.22 0.35 8.73
N SER A 212 17.75 1.57 9.02
CA SER A 212 18.60 2.52 9.73
C SER A 212 17.85 3.38 10.73
N ALA A 213 18.42 3.45 11.93
CA ALA A 213 17.96 4.13 13.13
C ALA A 213 17.96 5.67 13.03
N SER A 214 17.65 6.25 11.87
CA SER A 214 17.83 7.69 11.60
C SER A 214 16.68 8.34 10.84
N TYR A 215 15.57 7.62 10.60
CA TYR A 215 14.44 8.16 9.86
C TYR A 215 13.19 8.15 10.71
N ASP A 216 12.94 9.28 11.37
CA ASP A 216 11.75 9.50 12.20
C ASP A 216 10.44 9.43 11.39
N ASN A 217 10.52 9.56 10.05
CA ASN A 217 9.38 9.59 9.13
C ASN A 217 9.40 8.40 8.16
N LEU A 218 8.61 7.36 8.48
CA LEU A 218 8.38 6.19 7.64
C LEU A 218 7.48 6.53 6.45
N ALA A 219 6.41 7.25 6.75
CA ALA A 219 5.45 7.72 5.78
C ALA A 219 5.14 9.20 6.07
N GLN A 220 5.10 10.00 5.02
CA GLN A 220 4.55 11.34 5.04
C GLN A 220 3.27 11.36 4.20
N LEU A 221 2.15 11.78 4.80
CA LEU A 221 0.84 11.84 4.19
C LEU A 221 0.47 13.27 3.80
N ALA A 222 -0.18 13.41 2.65
CA ALA A 222 -0.77 14.64 2.09
C ALA A 222 -1.78 14.22 1.00
N GLY A 223 -2.38 15.18 0.29
CA GLY A 223 -3.17 14.89 -0.91
C GLY A 223 -4.46 14.13 -0.61
N THR A 224 -4.85 13.23 -1.51
CA THR A 224 -6.16 12.56 -1.45
C THR A 224 -6.06 11.11 -0.95
N LEU A 225 -6.97 10.74 -0.05
CA LEU A 225 -7.35 9.36 0.24
C LEU A 225 -8.69 9.07 -0.44
N GLU A 226 -8.71 8.07 -1.32
CA GLU A 226 -9.92 7.62 -2.01
C GLU A 226 -10.29 6.22 -1.54
N PHE A 227 -11.53 6.05 -1.07
CA PHE A 227 -12.09 4.73 -0.82
C PHE A 227 -12.95 4.27 -1.99
N VAL A 228 -12.84 3.00 -2.35
CA VAL A 228 -13.68 2.35 -3.36
C VAL A 228 -14.39 1.18 -2.70
N PHE A 229 -15.65 1.39 -2.33
CA PHE A 229 -16.46 0.36 -1.70
C PHE A 229 -17.04 -0.60 -2.73
N ALA A 230 -17.06 -1.89 -2.40
CA ALA A 230 -17.90 -2.85 -3.09
C ALA A 230 -19.39 -2.50 -2.89
N ASP A 231 -20.20 -2.86 -3.88
CA ASP A 231 -21.65 -2.66 -3.80
C ASP A 231 -22.25 -3.37 -2.57
N GLU A 232 -23.32 -2.80 -2.01
CA GLU A 232 -24.14 -3.40 -0.95
C GLU A 232 -23.48 -3.56 0.44
N LEU A 233 -22.34 -2.92 0.72
CA LEU A 233 -21.77 -2.93 2.07
C LEU A 233 -22.65 -2.14 3.06
N VAL A 234 -23.13 -2.81 4.10
CA VAL A 234 -23.83 -2.16 5.23
C VAL A 234 -22.78 -1.72 6.23
N VAL A 235 -22.73 -0.41 6.48
CA VAL A 235 -21.82 0.22 7.42
C VAL A 235 -22.54 0.46 8.75
N GLN A 236 -21.91 0.06 9.86
CA GLN A 236 -22.44 0.16 11.22
C GLN A 236 -21.41 0.78 12.17
N ALA A 237 -21.87 1.25 13.33
CA ALA A 237 -21.00 1.77 14.37
C ALA A 237 -19.96 0.71 14.80
N GLY A 238 -18.69 1.11 14.85
CA GLY A 238 -17.56 0.26 15.22
C GLY A 238 -16.88 -0.43 14.05
N ASP A 239 -17.43 -0.34 12.83
CA ASP A 239 -16.73 -0.77 11.64
C ASP A 239 -15.46 0.08 11.44
N GLN A 240 -14.35 -0.59 11.12
CA GLN A 240 -13.05 0.06 10.99
C GLN A 240 -12.29 -0.48 9.80
N ILE A 241 -11.72 0.43 9.01
CA ILE A 241 -10.86 0.13 7.86
C ILE A 241 -9.46 0.59 8.22
N GLU A 242 -8.58 -0.34 8.60
CA GLU A 242 -7.15 -0.05 8.80
C GLU A 242 -6.37 -0.32 7.52
N PHE A 243 -6.02 0.76 6.82
CA PHE A 243 -5.46 0.70 5.46
C PHE A 243 -3.97 1.07 5.40
N LEU A 244 -3.40 1.60 6.48
CA LEU A 244 -1.96 1.85 6.62
C LEU A 244 -1.49 1.19 7.91
N ARG A 245 -0.43 0.37 7.81
CA ARG A 245 0.16 -0.30 8.98
C ARG A 245 1.68 -0.39 8.87
N SER A 246 2.36 0.06 9.92
CA SER A 246 3.77 -0.20 10.15
C SER A 246 3.95 -1.47 10.98
N ASN A 247 4.73 -2.42 10.45
CA ASN A 247 5.21 -3.59 11.18
C ASN A 247 6.61 -3.36 11.79
N VAL A 248 7.08 -2.10 11.84
CA VAL A 248 8.40 -1.69 12.33
C VAL A 248 8.32 -1.18 13.77
N ASP A 249 9.39 -1.33 14.57
CA ASP A 249 9.46 -0.82 15.95
C ASP A 249 9.13 0.68 16.01
N THR A 250 8.08 1.00 16.80
CA THR A 250 7.46 2.31 16.94
C THR A 250 8.38 3.38 17.55
N ARG A 251 9.53 2.96 18.10
CA ARG A 251 10.55 3.87 18.62
C ARG A 251 11.35 4.60 17.54
N ILE A 252 11.29 4.13 16.29
CA ILE A 252 12.24 4.53 15.23
C ILE A 252 11.55 5.15 14.03
N ALA A 253 10.31 4.79 13.71
CA ALA A 253 9.67 5.17 12.45
C ALA A 253 8.19 5.51 12.65
N ARG A 254 7.74 6.68 12.18
CA ARG A 254 6.36 7.18 12.34
C ARG A 254 5.68 7.45 11.01
N ILE A 255 4.37 7.26 10.98
CA ILE A 255 3.47 7.88 10.02
C ILE A 255 3.25 9.32 10.46
N THR A 256 3.38 10.25 9.53
CA THR A 256 3.29 11.70 9.77
C THR A 256 2.43 12.37 8.69
N GLY A 257 1.89 13.55 8.99
CA GLY A 257 0.96 14.24 8.10
C GLY A 257 -0.44 13.62 8.15
N GLN A 258 -1.34 14.21 7.36
CA GLN A 258 -2.73 13.79 7.18
C GLN A 258 -3.11 13.96 5.71
N PHE A 259 -4.13 13.25 5.25
CA PHE A 259 -4.68 13.51 3.92
C PHE A 259 -5.45 14.84 3.93
N ASP A 260 -5.26 15.62 2.87
CA ASP A 260 -5.92 16.92 2.68
C ASP A 260 -7.39 16.76 2.25
N ALA A 261 -7.68 15.66 1.54
CA ALA A 261 -9.02 15.31 1.09
C ALA A 261 -9.29 13.81 1.29
N ILE A 262 -10.52 13.49 1.67
CA ILE A 262 -11.01 12.11 1.79
C ILE A 262 -12.25 12.00 0.91
N VAL A 263 -12.27 11.02 0.02
CA VAL A 263 -13.36 10.84 -0.96
C VAL A 263 -13.78 9.38 -1.03
N GLY A 264 -14.98 9.13 -1.56
CA GLY A 264 -15.49 7.77 -1.78
C GLY A 264 -16.06 7.07 -0.54
N LEU A 265 -16.12 7.76 0.61
CA LEU A 265 -16.85 7.26 1.78
C LEU A 265 -18.37 7.28 1.54
N PRO A 266 -19.11 6.21 1.88
CA PRO A 266 -20.56 6.20 1.78
C PRO A 266 -21.19 7.12 2.85
N GLU A 267 -22.38 7.64 2.52
CA GLU A 267 -23.24 8.30 3.50
C GLU A 267 -23.66 7.28 4.57
N LEU A 268 -23.69 7.72 5.83
CA LEU A 268 -23.99 6.89 6.97
C LEU A 268 -25.41 7.18 7.50
N GLU A 269 -25.94 6.27 8.33
CA GLU A 269 -27.17 6.52 9.07
C GLU A 269 -27.04 7.73 10.00
N ASP A 270 -28.16 8.41 10.26
CA ASP A 270 -28.22 9.59 11.12
C ASP A 270 -27.50 9.36 12.46
N GLY A 271 -26.53 10.22 12.75
CA GLY A 271 -25.75 10.19 13.98
C GLY A 271 -24.47 9.35 13.92
N LEU A 272 -24.17 8.67 12.82
CA LEU A 272 -22.86 8.06 12.58
C LEU A 272 -21.96 8.98 11.75
N VAL A 273 -20.67 8.93 12.03
CA VAL A 273 -19.64 9.67 11.28
C VAL A 273 -18.45 8.78 11.00
N TRP A 274 -17.78 9.04 9.87
CA TRP A 274 -16.45 8.52 9.62
C TRP A 274 -15.42 9.38 10.34
N ARG A 275 -14.57 8.74 11.14
CA ARG A 275 -13.45 9.37 11.81
C ARG A 275 -12.14 8.77 11.36
N MET A 276 -11.23 9.64 10.94
CA MET A 276 -9.86 9.25 10.67
C MET A 276 -9.04 9.21 11.96
N LEU A 277 -8.44 8.06 12.24
CA LEU A 277 -7.51 7.86 13.34
C LEU A 277 -6.10 7.82 12.78
N TYR A 278 -5.32 8.88 13.04
CA TYR A 278 -3.92 9.00 12.63
C TYR A 278 -3.02 8.67 13.82
N GLU A 279 -2.60 7.41 13.90
CA GLU A 279 -1.69 6.92 14.92
C GLU A 279 -0.24 6.88 14.39
N PRO A 280 0.78 6.86 15.26
CA PRO A 280 2.17 6.79 14.82
C PRO A 280 2.52 5.61 13.91
N THR A 281 1.75 4.51 13.99
CA THR A 281 2.02 3.28 13.24
C THR A 281 0.86 2.77 12.42
N THR A 282 -0.32 3.35 12.55
CA THR A 282 -1.50 2.92 11.81
C THR A 282 -2.30 4.14 11.37
N VAL A 283 -3.01 4.02 10.25
CA VAL A 283 -4.08 4.95 9.91
C VAL A 283 -5.31 4.12 9.59
N SER A 284 -6.44 4.55 10.15
CA SER A 284 -7.72 3.88 9.94
C SER A 284 -8.87 4.86 9.80
N ALA A 285 -9.92 4.44 9.09
CA ALA A 285 -11.23 5.08 9.10
C ALA A 285 -12.15 4.26 10.02
N LEU A 286 -12.61 4.88 11.10
CA LEU A 286 -13.53 4.28 12.07
C LEU A 286 -14.92 4.89 11.88
N VAL A 287 -15.96 4.06 11.92
CA VAL A 287 -17.34 4.51 12.04
C VAL A 287 -17.67 4.63 13.51
N THR A 288 -18.00 5.83 13.98
CA THR A 288 -18.40 6.06 15.37
C THR A 288 -19.60 7.00 15.45
N TYR A 289 -20.12 7.20 16.66
CA TYR A 289 -21.17 8.19 16.91
C TYR A 289 -20.61 9.60 16.78
N ALA A 290 -21.39 10.50 16.18
CA ALA A 290 -21.01 11.89 15.97
C ALA A 290 -20.58 12.62 17.26
N GLY A 291 -21.20 12.29 18.39
CA GLY A 291 -20.96 12.85 19.71
C GLY A 291 -19.84 12.17 20.51
N ASP A 292 -19.33 11.03 20.09
CA ASP A 292 -18.08 10.48 20.64
C ASP A 292 -17.00 11.38 20.03
N PHE A 293 -16.38 12.30 20.77
CA PHE A 293 -15.40 13.28 20.25
C PHE A 293 -13.96 12.86 20.48
N ASN A 294 -13.71 12.00 21.48
CA ASN A 294 -12.38 11.47 21.74
C ASN A 294 -12.08 10.15 21.00
N ALA A 295 -13.08 9.60 20.29
CA ALA A 295 -13.02 8.33 19.55
C ALA A 295 -12.76 7.10 20.44
N ASP A 296 -13.15 7.13 21.71
CA ASP A 296 -12.96 6.01 22.64
C ASP A 296 -14.09 4.97 22.58
N GLY A 297 -15.10 5.24 21.75
CA GLY A 297 -16.24 4.36 21.53
C GLY A 297 -17.36 4.53 22.56
N LEU A 298 -17.33 5.54 23.41
CA LEU A 298 -18.37 5.89 24.37
C LEU A 298 -18.71 7.38 24.25
N VAL A 299 -20.00 7.72 24.17
CA VAL A 299 -20.47 9.11 24.22
C VAL A 299 -20.74 9.49 25.68
N ASP A 300 -19.83 10.19 26.33
CA ASP A 300 -19.95 10.54 27.75
C ASP A 300 -19.51 11.96 28.10
N LEU A 301 -19.19 12.18 29.39
CA LEU A 301 -18.78 13.48 29.91
C LEU A 301 -17.37 13.90 29.47
N ALA A 302 -16.50 12.96 29.07
CA ALA A 302 -15.20 13.26 28.49
C ALA A 302 -15.38 14.00 27.15
N ASP A 303 -16.30 13.56 26.31
CA ASP A 303 -16.63 14.25 25.06
C ASP A 303 -17.17 15.65 25.31
N TYR A 304 -18.07 15.79 26.29
CA TYR A 304 -18.57 17.11 26.68
C TYR A 304 -17.44 18.07 27.04
N THR A 305 -16.40 17.61 27.75
CA THR A 305 -15.26 18.46 28.08
C THR A 305 -14.48 18.89 26.83
N LEU A 306 -14.33 18.01 25.83
CA LEU A 306 -13.72 18.37 24.55
C LEU A 306 -14.54 19.41 23.79
N TRP A 307 -15.86 19.23 23.70
CA TRP A 307 -16.74 20.23 23.08
C TRP A 307 -16.63 21.59 23.75
N ARG A 308 -16.64 21.63 25.09
CA ARG A 308 -16.49 22.86 25.85
C ARG A 308 -15.18 23.57 25.58
N ASP A 309 -14.09 22.82 25.48
CA ASP A 309 -12.75 23.36 25.21
C ASP A 309 -12.61 23.86 23.77
N GLN A 310 -13.36 23.28 22.83
CA GLN A 310 -13.31 23.60 21.40
C GLN A 310 -14.40 24.58 20.95
N LEU A 311 -15.35 24.96 21.82
CA LEU A 311 -16.48 25.83 21.48
C LEU A 311 -16.04 27.13 20.80
N GLY A 312 -16.56 27.38 19.60
CA GLY A 312 -16.25 28.54 18.76
C GLY A 312 -15.07 28.32 17.80
N THR A 313 -14.48 27.13 17.75
CA THR A 313 -13.46 26.78 16.75
C THR A 313 -14.09 26.75 15.36
N THR A 314 -13.41 27.33 14.36
CA THR A 314 -13.88 27.43 12.96
C THR A 314 -12.79 26.99 11.98
N ASN A 315 -13.15 26.73 10.72
CA ASN A 315 -12.25 26.25 9.66
C ASN A 315 -11.68 24.85 9.95
N LEU A 316 -12.47 24.02 10.62
CA LEU A 316 -12.14 22.61 10.80
C LEU A 316 -12.31 21.84 9.49
N SER A 317 -11.60 20.73 9.36
CA SER A 317 -12.02 19.70 8.43
C SER A 317 -13.36 19.12 8.93
N PRO A 318 -14.34 18.88 8.05
CA PRO A 318 -15.63 18.32 8.46
C PRO A 318 -15.47 17.08 9.34
N TYR A 319 -16.29 16.95 10.39
CA TYR A 319 -16.31 15.79 11.29
C TYR A 319 -15.01 15.58 12.12
N THR A 320 -14.19 16.63 12.27
CA THR A 320 -12.99 16.58 13.11
C THR A 320 -13.13 17.42 14.37
N GLY A 321 -12.45 17.01 15.45
CA GLY A 321 -12.69 17.59 16.77
C GLY A 321 -14.13 17.33 17.23
N SER A 322 -14.79 18.38 17.72
CA SER A 322 -16.19 18.33 18.19
C SER A 322 -17.21 18.86 17.17
N ASP A 323 -16.84 18.97 15.89
CA ASP A 323 -17.73 19.34 14.77
C ASP A 323 -18.55 18.10 14.36
N SER A 324 -19.71 17.92 14.97
CA SER A 324 -20.56 16.74 14.82
C SER A 324 -21.40 16.75 13.54
N ASP A 325 -21.75 17.94 13.05
CA ASP A 325 -22.58 18.11 11.85
C ASP A 325 -21.75 18.34 10.57
N GLY A 326 -20.44 18.48 10.69
CA GLY A 326 -19.50 18.65 9.57
C GLY A 326 -19.52 20.05 8.96
N ASN A 327 -20.12 21.03 9.66
CA ASN A 327 -20.25 22.40 9.18
C ASN A 327 -18.95 23.22 9.29
N ARG A 328 -17.88 22.60 9.81
CA ARG A 328 -16.53 23.16 10.03
C ARG A 328 -16.43 24.14 11.19
N THR A 329 -17.41 24.14 12.10
CA THR A 329 -17.49 25.00 13.28
C THR A 329 -17.98 24.20 14.48
N VAL A 330 -17.36 24.39 15.65
CA VAL A 330 -17.86 23.82 16.91
C VAL A 330 -18.79 24.82 17.58
N ASP A 331 -20.08 24.52 17.60
CA ASP A 331 -21.11 25.39 18.15
C ASP A 331 -22.19 24.66 18.97
N GLN A 332 -23.36 25.29 19.10
CA GLN A 332 -24.46 24.78 19.89
C GLN A 332 -25.15 23.57 19.25
N GLN A 333 -25.11 23.43 17.92
CA GLN A 333 -25.69 22.32 17.19
C GLN A 333 -24.95 21.02 17.49
N ASP A 334 -23.62 21.06 17.58
CA ASP A 334 -22.79 19.90 17.96
C ASP A 334 -23.12 19.39 19.36
N TYR A 335 -23.34 20.30 20.30
CA TYR A 335 -23.80 19.92 21.64
C TYR A 335 -25.16 19.23 21.63
N LEU A 336 -26.08 19.66 20.76
CA LEU A 336 -27.40 19.02 20.68
C LEU A 336 -27.25 17.58 20.17
N ILE A 337 -26.36 17.36 19.20
CA ILE A 337 -26.02 16.02 18.69
C ILE A 337 -25.40 15.16 19.80
N TRP A 338 -24.36 15.66 20.48
CA TRP A 338 -23.77 14.96 21.63
C TRP A 338 -24.82 14.60 22.69
N ARG A 339 -25.71 15.54 23.04
CA ARG A 339 -26.75 15.32 24.05
C ARG A 339 -27.76 14.26 23.62
N GLU A 340 -28.10 14.21 22.35
CA GLU A 340 -29.00 13.18 21.78
C GLU A 340 -28.36 11.79 21.80
N GLN A 341 -27.03 11.73 21.75
CA GLN A 341 -26.25 10.49 21.71
C GLN A 341 -25.64 10.08 23.06
N PHE A 342 -25.82 10.88 24.11
CA PHE A 342 -25.22 10.61 25.42
C PHE A 342 -25.57 9.21 25.95
N GLY A 343 -24.54 8.44 26.31
CA GLY A 343 -24.64 7.07 26.80
C GLY A 343 -24.64 5.99 25.71
N LEU A 344 -24.65 6.36 24.43
CA LEU A 344 -24.36 5.43 23.35
C LEU A 344 -22.90 4.97 23.44
N HIS A 345 -22.66 3.71 23.11
CA HIS A 345 -21.33 3.13 23.07
C HIS A 345 -21.26 2.11 21.94
N LEU A 346 -20.08 1.96 21.37
CA LEU A 346 -19.76 0.84 20.49
C LEU A 346 -19.92 -0.43 21.35
N ALA A 347 -20.73 -1.37 20.88
CA ALA A 347 -20.86 -2.64 21.58
C ALA A 347 -19.46 -3.28 21.65
N PRO A 348 -19.05 -3.84 22.80
CA PRO A 348 -17.78 -4.56 22.85
C PRO A 348 -17.79 -5.63 21.76
N PRO A 349 -16.65 -5.88 21.07
CA PRO A 349 -16.54 -7.02 20.17
C PRO A 349 -17.03 -8.26 20.93
N PRO A 350 -17.78 -9.18 20.30
CA PRO A 350 -18.41 -10.29 21.01
C PRO A 350 -17.36 -10.97 21.88
N GLU A 351 -17.56 -10.90 23.20
CA GLU A 351 -16.68 -11.58 24.13
C GLU A 351 -16.64 -13.06 23.75
N SER A 352 -15.43 -13.58 23.65
CA SER A 352 -15.12 -14.98 23.41
C SER A 352 -16.06 -15.90 24.20
N VAL A 353 -16.66 -16.86 23.48
CA VAL A 353 -17.45 -18.02 23.92
C VAL A 353 -17.21 -18.40 25.37
N ALA A 354 -18.30 -18.60 26.12
CA ALA A 354 -18.31 -19.17 27.46
C ALA A 354 -17.30 -20.32 27.58
N ILE A 355 -16.23 -20.08 28.34
CA ILE A 355 -15.25 -21.10 28.69
C ILE A 355 -16.02 -22.21 29.40
N PRO A 356 -16.02 -23.46 28.90
CA PRO A 356 -16.66 -24.57 29.59
C PRO A 356 -16.11 -24.63 31.01
N GLU A 357 -17.00 -24.58 32.01
CA GLU A 357 -16.57 -24.60 33.41
C GLU A 357 -15.60 -25.76 33.63
N PRO A 358 -14.43 -25.51 34.25
CA PRO A 358 -13.41 -26.54 34.36
C PRO A 358 -13.98 -27.74 35.11
N ALA A 359 -13.56 -28.95 34.70
CA ALA A 359 -13.98 -30.25 35.26
C ALA A 359 -13.74 -30.41 36.78
N SER A 360 -13.31 -29.36 37.48
CA SER A 360 -13.19 -29.21 38.93
C SER A 360 -14.45 -29.62 39.68
N ALA A 361 -15.65 -29.26 39.19
CA ALA A 361 -16.91 -29.65 39.83
C ALA A 361 -17.13 -31.17 39.76
N VAL A 362 -16.77 -31.79 38.62
CA VAL A 362 -16.81 -33.25 38.42
C VAL A 362 -15.74 -33.96 39.25
N MET A 363 -14.53 -33.40 39.35
CA MET A 363 -13.45 -33.94 40.17
C MET A 363 -13.75 -33.86 41.68
N LEU A 364 -14.42 -32.79 42.12
CA LEU A 364 -14.88 -32.66 43.52
C LEU A 364 -15.97 -33.69 43.84
N LEU A 365 -16.94 -33.89 42.94
CA LEU A 365 -17.98 -34.91 43.07
C LEU A 365 -17.41 -36.33 43.06
N LEU A 366 -16.47 -36.64 42.17
CA LEU A 366 -15.78 -37.93 42.13
C LEU A 366 -14.90 -38.14 43.37
N GLY A 367 -14.24 -37.10 43.88
CA GLY A 367 -13.48 -37.14 45.14
C GLY A 367 -14.36 -37.42 46.35
N LEU A 368 -15.52 -36.78 46.46
CA LEU A 368 -16.49 -37.03 47.54
C LEU A 368 -17.08 -38.45 47.46
N LEU A 369 -17.35 -38.95 46.26
CA LEU A 369 -17.82 -40.33 46.04
C LEU A 369 -16.73 -41.37 46.37
N ALA A 370 -15.46 -41.10 46.06
CA ALA A 370 -14.35 -41.97 46.43
C ALA A 370 -14.14 -42.05 47.95
N MET A 371 -14.27 -40.93 48.67
CA MET A 371 -14.17 -40.91 50.14
C MET A 371 -15.31 -41.65 50.82
N SER A 372 -16.53 -41.64 50.24
CA SER A 372 -17.67 -42.40 50.78
C SER A 372 -17.49 -43.93 50.73
N ARG A 373 -16.62 -44.45 49.85
CA ARG A 373 -16.34 -45.91 49.73
C ARG A 373 -15.22 -46.40 50.66
N CYS A 374 -14.31 -45.53 51.10
CA CYS A 374 -13.24 -45.90 52.03
C CYS A 374 -13.68 -45.93 53.51
N GLY A 375 -14.77 -45.26 53.87
CA GLY A 375 -15.32 -45.29 55.24
C GLY A 375 -16.06 -46.57 55.65
N GLY A 376 -16.28 -47.51 54.71
CA GLY A 376 -17.13 -48.69 54.93
C GLY A 376 -16.42 -49.96 55.41
N ARG A 377 -15.12 -49.92 55.72
CA ARG A 377 -14.36 -51.14 56.04
C ARG A 377 -13.50 -51.01 57.30
N MET A 378 -14.16 -50.74 58.43
CA MET A 378 -13.69 -51.18 59.74
C MET A 378 -14.87 -51.77 60.52
N ARG A 379 -14.96 -53.10 60.49
CA ARG A 379 -15.55 -53.93 61.54
C ARG A 379 -14.66 -55.14 61.72
#